data_AF-A0AA37QT89-F1
#
_entry.id   AF-A0AA37QT89-F1
#
_cell.length_a   1.000
_cell.length_b   1.000
_cell.length_c   1.000
_cell.angle_alpha   90.00
_cell.angle_beta   90.00
_cell.angle_gamma   90.00
#
_symmetry.space_group_name_H-M   'P 1'
#
loop_
_entity.id
_entity.type
_entity.pdbx_description
1 polymer ?
#
loop_
_entity_poly.entity_id
_entity_poly.type
_entity_poly.pdbx_seq_one_letter_code
_entity_poly.pdbx_strand_id
1 'polypeptide(L)'
;MSALSQLDWRDVRNQYDSRVRIHRQLLRFYGNGDFDQFVYLLLGISDPTGNYSADEHKLGPKILTNNRNSIDQVVGIAKKFIELKNARKVPELIREAAIQYLKIGVGSEASCMLNPDVCWVANTRTIWTHLVIKHADDLAKADEELRLYRSQDERSEMAYKIWAEIHRELAASMTRIAEEGERLAKAASIKPGPVRYLWADAIANALYSSYYD
;
A
#
# COMPACT_ATOMS: atom_id res chain seq x y z
N MET A 1 12.95 -2.46 -23.20
CA MET A 1 13.64 -2.22 -21.90
C MET A 1 12.56 -2.00 -20.87
N SER A 2 12.65 -2.61 -19.68
CA SER A 2 11.62 -2.43 -18.65
C SER A 2 11.68 -1.03 -18.05
N ALA A 3 10.53 -0.44 -17.70
CA ALA A 3 10.47 0.83 -16.98
C ALA A 3 11.25 0.80 -15.66
N LEU A 4 11.32 -0.37 -15.01
CA LEU A 4 12.04 -0.57 -13.75
C LEU A 4 13.57 -0.45 -13.88
N SER A 5 14.11 -0.54 -15.11
CA SER A 5 15.56 -0.49 -15.36
C SER A 5 16.19 0.88 -15.08
N GLN A 6 15.38 1.93 -14.99
CA GLN A 6 15.83 3.31 -14.75
C GLN A 6 15.78 3.71 -13.26
N LEU A 7 15.34 2.82 -12.38
CA LEU A 7 15.22 3.13 -10.95
C LEU A 7 16.58 3.26 -10.28
N ASP A 8 16.69 4.22 -9.36
CA ASP A 8 17.76 4.21 -8.36
C ASP A 8 17.47 3.11 -7.32
N TRP A 9 18.16 1.98 -7.47
CA TRP A 9 18.00 0.83 -6.58
C TRP A 9 18.47 1.09 -5.13
N ARG A 10 19.30 2.11 -4.88
CA ARG A 10 19.65 2.51 -3.51
C ARG A 10 18.47 3.22 -2.85
N ASP A 11 17.78 4.08 -3.56
CA ASP A 11 16.59 4.75 -3.04
C ASP A 11 15.44 3.77 -2.80
N VAL A 12 15.18 2.85 -3.74
CA VAL A 12 14.24 1.75 -3.54
C VAL A 12 14.58 0.96 -2.28
N ARG A 13 15.88 0.65 -2.06
CA ARG A 13 16.34 -0.05 -0.87
C ARG A 13 16.10 0.74 0.41
N ASN A 14 16.39 2.04 0.41
CA ASN A 14 16.18 2.92 1.57
C ASN A 14 14.69 3.00 1.94
N GLN A 15 13.81 3.13 0.94
CA GLN A 15 12.36 3.13 1.14
C GLN A 15 11.89 1.80 1.74
N TYR A 16 12.35 0.68 1.19
CA TYR A 16 12.06 -0.65 1.70
C TYR A 16 12.49 -0.82 3.17
N ASP A 17 13.71 -0.42 3.51
CA ASP A 17 14.23 -0.56 4.88
C ASP A 17 13.47 0.32 5.88
N SER A 18 13.02 1.51 5.45
CA SER A 18 12.13 2.36 6.25
C SER A 18 10.81 1.66 6.55
N ARG A 19 10.19 1.05 5.53
CA ARG A 19 8.93 0.30 5.68
C ARG A 19 9.07 -0.92 6.59
N VAL A 20 10.16 -1.68 6.47
CA VAL A 20 10.44 -2.81 7.37
C VAL A 20 10.60 -2.36 8.82
N ARG A 21 11.25 -1.21 9.07
CA ARG A 21 11.38 -0.66 10.42
C ARG A 21 10.01 -0.33 11.01
N ILE A 22 9.14 0.33 10.24
CA ILE A 22 7.79 0.68 10.69
C ILE A 22 6.91 -0.56 10.90
N HIS A 23 6.96 -1.54 9.99
CA HIS A 23 6.28 -2.83 10.17
C HIS A 23 6.63 -3.48 11.52
N ARG A 24 7.92 -3.56 11.85
CA ARG A 24 8.38 -4.11 13.15
C ARG A 24 7.89 -3.28 14.34
N GLN A 25 7.91 -1.96 14.21
CA GLN A 25 7.44 -1.06 15.27
C GLN A 25 5.93 -1.18 15.50
N LEU A 26 5.13 -1.30 14.45
CA LEU A 26 3.69 -1.56 14.52
C LEU A 26 3.40 -2.86 15.27
N LEU A 27 4.05 -3.96 14.88
CA LEU A 27 3.85 -5.25 15.56
C LEU A 27 4.29 -5.21 17.03
N ARG A 28 5.35 -4.45 17.36
CA ARG A 28 5.78 -4.24 18.75
C ARG A 28 4.72 -3.48 19.55
N PHE A 29 4.23 -2.34 19.05
CA PHE A 29 3.19 -1.59 19.76
C PHE A 29 1.91 -2.40 19.94
N TYR A 30 1.50 -3.14 18.91
CA TYR A 30 0.36 -4.04 18.99
C TYR A 30 0.56 -5.13 20.06
N GLY A 31 1.72 -5.80 20.05
CA GLY A 31 2.03 -6.87 21.00
C GLY A 31 2.15 -6.41 22.46
N ASN A 32 2.55 -5.15 22.69
CA ASN A 32 2.63 -4.55 24.01
C ASN A 32 1.29 -3.99 24.53
N GLY A 33 0.28 -3.86 23.66
CA GLY A 33 -0.96 -3.15 23.99
C GLY A 33 -0.84 -1.63 23.98
N ASP A 34 0.23 -1.08 23.37
CA ASP A 34 0.45 0.36 23.19
C ASP A 34 -0.45 0.92 22.06
N PHE A 35 -1.77 0.81 22.23
CA PHE A 35 -2.73 0.98 21.13
C PHE A 35 -2.83 2.40 20.58
N ASP A 36 -2.60 3.43 21.39
CA ASP A 36 -2.57 4.81 20.90
C ASP A 36 -1.39 5.00 19.94
N GLN A 37 -0.17 4.61 20.35
CA GLN A 37 1.03 4.70 19.52
C GLN A 37 0.92 3.82 18.27
N PHE A 38 0.32 2.63 18.42
CA PHE A 38 0.02 1.73 17.30
C PHE A 38 -0.87 2.41 16.26
N VAL A 39 -2.02 2.95 16.67
CA VAL A 39 -2.99 3.55 15.74
C VAL A 39 -2.44 4.83 15.11
N TYR A 40 -1.76 5.68 15.88
CA TYR A 40 -1.15 6.89 15.34
C TYR A 40 -0.09 6.56 14.28
N LEU A 41 0.70 5.51 14.49
CA LEU A 41 1.66 5.05 13.50
C LEU A 41 0.98 4.40 12.29
N LEU A 42 0.01 3.52 12.51
CA LEU A 42 -0.69 2.77 11.44
C LEU A 42 -1.46 3.69 10.49
N LEU A 43 -1.92 4.84 10.99
CA LEU A 43 -2.64 5.86 10.23
C LEU A 43 -1.74 6.97 9.68
N GLY A 44 -0.41 6.81 9.76
CA GLY A 44 0.55 7.77 9.22
C GLY A 44 0.61 9.11 9.96
N ILE A 45 0.09 9.19 11.19
CA ILE A 45 0.02 10.44 11.97
C ILE A 45 1.37 10.76 12.62
N SER A 46 2.01 9.76 13.23
CA SER A 46 3.31 9.95 13.89
C SER A 46 4.50 9.82 12.92
N ASP A 47 4.35 9.03 11.85
CA ASP A 47 5.33 8.87 10.78
C ASP A 47 4.59 8.51 9.48
N PRO A 48 4.72 9.31 8.41
CA PRO A 48 4.08 9.03 7.11
C PRO A 48 4.38 7.64 6.54
N THR A 49 5.55 7.08 6.85
CA THR A 49 5.97 5.73 6.43
C THR A 49 5.04 4.64 6.95
N GLY A 50 4.24 4.91 7.99
CA GLY A 50 3.21 3.98 8.45
C GLY A 50 2.03 3.85 7.49
N ASN A 51 1.67 4.93 6.79
CA ASN A 51 0.59 4.92 5.80
C ASN A 51 0.65 6.16 4.90
N TYR A 52 1.30 6.03 3.75
CA TYR A 52 1.43 7.13 2.79
C TYR A 52 0.08 7.57 2.27
N SER A 53 -0.84 6.64 2.01
CA SER A 53 -2.19 6.93 1.54
C SER A 53 -2.99 7.78 2.54
N ALA A 54 -2.80 7.55 3.84
CA ALA A 54 -3.44 8.36 4.88
C ALA A 54 -2.78 9.73 5.03
N ASP A 55 -1.44 9.80 4.99
CA ASP A 55 -0.71 11.05 5.15
C ASP A 55 -0.97 12.04 4.00
N GLU A 56 -0.96 11.55 2.75
CA GLU A 56 -1.16 12.35 1.54
C GLU A 56 -2.45 13.18 1.57
N HIS A 57 -3.52 12.61 2.14
CA HIS A 57 -4.84 13.26 2.20
C HIS A 57 -5.26 13.66 3.63
N LYS A 58 -4.32 13.57 4.59
CA LYS A 58 -4.52 13.81 6.02
C LYS A 58 -5.75 13.07 6.57
N LEU A 59 -5.87 11.79 6.20
CA LEU A 59 -7.01 10.93 6.57
C LEU A 59 -6.87 10.36 7.97
N GLY A 60 -5.66 10.12 8.48
CA GLY A 60 -5.45 9.59 9.82
C GLY A 60 -6.18 10.39 10.91
N PRO A 61 -5.98 11.71 11.02
CA PRO A 61 -6.72 12.55 11.97
C PRO A 61 -8.23 12.56 11.71
N LYS A 62 -8.68 12.49 10.45
CA LYS A 62 -10.10 12.43 10.08
C LYS A 62 -10.74 11.11 10.53
N ILE A 63 -10.04 9.99 10.37
CA ILE A 63 -10.46 8.66 10.86
C ILE A 63 -10.65 8.72 12.38
N LEU A 64 -9.70 9.32 13.11
CA LEU A 64 -9.79 9.40 14.57
C LEU A 64 -10.92 10.30 15.08
N THR A 65 -11.18 11.41 14.38
CA THR A 65 -12.16 12.44 14.82
C THR A 65 -13.60 12.17 14.38
N ASN A 66 -13.82 11.42 13.29
CA ASN A 66 -15.15 11.19 12.73
C ASN A 66 -15.76 9.83 13.07
N ASN A 67 -15.05 8.99 13.82
CA ASN A 67 -15.53 7.68 14.25
C ASN A 67 -15.55 7.60 15.78
N ARG A 68 -16.64 7.07 16.35
CA ARG A 68 -16.72 6.80 17.80
C ARG A 68 -15.84 5.60 18.14
N ASN A 69 -15.12 5.66 19.25
CA ASN A 69 -14.17 4.63 19.69
C ASN A 69 -13.19 4.25 18.56
N SER A 70 -12.69 5.26 17.85
CA SER A 70 -11.88 5.10 16.64
C SER A 70 -10.62 4.26 16.87
N ILE A 71 -9.95 4.41 18.01
CA ILE A 71 -8.81 3.56 18.40
C ILE A 71 -9.22 2.09 18.42
N ASP A 72 -10.26 1.72 19.17
CA ASP A 72 -10.74 0.34 19.27
C ASP A 72 -11.19 -0.23 17.93
N GLN A 73 -11.87 0.58 17.10
CA GLN A 73 -12.28 0.17 15.76
C GLN A 73 -11.07 -0.13 14.86
N VAL A 74 -10.04 0.73 14.88
CA VAL A 74 -8.82 0.55 14.09
C VAL A 74 -8.03 -0.65 14.60
N VAL A 75 -7.91 -0.84 15.92
CA VAL A 75 -7.30 -2.05 16.51
C VAL A 75 -8.07 -3.31 16.13
N GLY A 76 -9.41 -3.23 16.13
CA GLY A 76 -10.30 -4.33 15.75
C GLY A 76 -10.09 -4.81 14.32
N ILE A 77 -10.02 -3.88 13.35
CA ILE A 77 -9.72 -4.26 11.95
C ILE A 77 -8.25 -4.69 11.79
N ALA A 78 -7.30 -4.04 12.49
CA ALA A 78 -5.89 -4.40 12.44
C ALA A 78 -5.63 -5.86 12.87
N LYS A 79 -6.32 -6.33 13.92
CA LYS A 79 -6.29 -7.73 14.33
C LYS A 79 -6.67 -8.67 13.18
N LYS A 80 -7.76 -8.36 12.46
CA LYS A 80 -8.19 -9.16 11.30
C LYS A 80 -7.15 -9.17 10.18
N PHE A 81 -6.41 -8.08 9.97
CA PHE A 81 -5.32 -8.04 9.00
C PHE A 81 -4.11 -8.90 9.39
N ILE A 82 -3.70 -8.85 10.66
CA ILE A 82 -2.60 -9.68 11.19
C ILE A 82 -2.90 -11.17 11.02
N GLU A 83 -4.14 -11.58 11.27
CA GLU A 83 -4.56 -12.99 11.19
C GLU A 83 -4.87 -13.44 9.75
N LEU A 84 -4.89 -12.52 8.78
CA LEU A 84 -5.36 -12.78 7.44
C LEU A 84 -4.49 -13.79 6.68
N LYS A 85 -5.14 -14.69 5.93
CA LYS A 85 -4.49 -15.69 5.07
C LYS A 85 -4.72 -15.47 3.58
N ASN A 86 -5.59 -14.53 3.23
CA ASN A 86 -5.93 -14.20 1.85
C ASN A 86 -6.24 -12.71 1.74
N ALA A 87 -5.31 -11.96 1.15
CA ALA A 87 -5.46 -10.51 1.02
C ALA A 87 -6.58 -10.07 0.06
N ARG A 88 -7.14 -10.96 -0.77
CA ARG A 88 -8.34 -10.63 -1.56
C ARG A 88 -9.55 -10.27 -0.69
N LYS A 89 -9.53 -10.63 0.60
CA LYS A 89 -10.56 -10.25 1.59
C LYS A 89 -10.37 -8.84 2.16
N VAL A 90 -9.23 -8.19 1.92
CA VAL A 90 -8.94 -6.86 2.49
C VAL A 90 -10.00 -5.81 2.14
N PRO A 91 -10.44 -5.65 0.87
CA PRO A 91 -11.53 -4.72 0.56
C PRO A 91 -12.82 -5.04 1.33
N GLU A 92 -13.24 -6.30 1.39
CA GLU A 92 -14.43 -6.69 2.16
C GLU A 92 -14.31 -6.31 3.64
N LEU A 93 -13.17 -6.62 4.29
CA LEU A 93 -12.91 -6.27 5.68
C LEU A 93 -12.95 -4.76 5.94
N ILE A 94 -12.41 -3.96 5.01
CA ILE A 94 -12.44 -2.50 5.10
C ILE A 94 -13.88 -2.00 5.02
N ARG A 95 -14.67 -2.53 4.07
CA ARG A 95 -16.08 -2.15 3.91
C ARG A 95 -16.90 -2.50 5.14
N GLU A 96 -16.75 -3.71 5.67
CA GLU A 96 -17.46 -4.21 6.85
C GLU A 96 -17.12 -3.44 8.12
N ALA A 97 -15.87 -2.97 8.26
CA ALA A 97 -15.47 -2.18 9.41
C ALA A 97 -16.23 -0.84 9.49
N ALA A 98 -16.74 -0.34 8.35
CA ALA A 98 -17.52 0.88 8.24
C ALA A 98 -16.85 2.12 8.89
N ILE A 99 -15.51 2.14 8.93
CA ILE A 99 -14.72 3.24 9.49
C ILE A 99 -14.67 4.36 8.45
N GLN A 100 -15.22 5.53 8.79
CA GLN A 100 -15.23 6.69 7.91
C GLN A 100 -13.80 7.09 7.55
N TYR A 101 -13.56 7.38 6.26
CA TYR A 101 -12.26 7.70 5.65
C TYR A 101 -11.24 6.56 5.53
N LEU A 102 -11.49 5.39 6.13
CA LEU A 102 -10.68 4.19 5.89
C LEU A 102 -11.09 3.55 4.56
N LYS A 103 -10.59 4.08 3.45
CA LYS A 103 -10.84 3.56 2.09
C LYS A 103 -9.81 2.47 1.71
N ILE A 104 -9.99 1.84 0.54
CA ILE A 104 -9.10 0.75 0.07
C ILE A 104 -7.63 1.18 0.06
N GLY A 105 -7.30 2.38 -0.38
CA GLY A 105 -5.91 2.90 -0.33
C GLY A 105 -5.30 2.83 1.07
N VAL A 106 -5.96 3.45 2.05
CA VAL A 106 -5.49 3.47 3.44
C VAL A 106 -5.50 2.07 4.07
N GLY A 107 -6.59 1.32 3.91
CA GLY A 107 -6.77 0.04 4.57
C GLY A 107 -5.90 -1.07 3.98
N SER A 108 -5.68 -1.09 2.66
CA SER A 108 -4.77 -2.05 2.03
C SER A 108 -3.32 -1.80 2.44
N GLU A 109 -2.93 -0.53 2.54
CA GLU A 109 -1.61 -0.16 3.04
C GLU A 109 -1.42 -0.57 4.51
N ALA A 110 -2.40 -0.28 5.37
CA ALA A 110 -2.41 -0.77 6.75
C ALA A 110 -2.31 -2.31 6.82
N SER A 111 -3.05 -3.03 5.97
CA SER A 111 -3.01 -4.50 5.94
C SER A 111 -1.65 -5.04 5.51
N CYS A 112 -0.99 -4.42 4.53
CA CYS A 112 0.35 -4.76 4.07
C CYS A 112 1.37 -4.50 5.19
N MET A 113 1.30 -3.34 5.84
CA MET A 113 2.20 -2.98 6.93
C MET A 113 2.07 -3.88 8.16
N LEU A 114 0.95 -4.59 8.33
CA LEU A 114 0.74 -5.53 9.43
C LEU A 114 0.99 -6.99 9.06
N ASN A 115 0.82 -7.35 7.79
CA ASN A 115 0.94 -8.73 7.31
C ASN A 115 1.49 -8.77 5.86
N PRO A 116 2.75 -8.37 5.64
CA PRO A 116 3.29 -8.13 4.30
C PRO A 116 3.69 -9.39 3.53
N ASP A 117 3.59 -10.57 4.15
CA ASP A 117 3.78 -11.84 3.46
C ASP A 117 2.51 -12.27 2.71
N VAL A 118 1.36 -11.72 3.10
CA VAL A 118 0.04 -12.06 2.54
C VAL A 118 -0.58 -10.85 1.82
N CYS A 119 -0.48 -9.67 2.42
CA CYS A 119 -1.16 -8.46 1.99
C CYS A 119 -0.28 -7.56 1.14
N TRP A 120 -0.88 -6.93 0.14
CA TRP A 120 -0.25 -5.95 -0.74
C TRP A 120 -0.99 -4.61 -0.66
N VAL A 121 -0.29 -3.55 -1.05
CA VAL A 121 -0.85 -2.19 -1.11
C VAL A 121 -1.66 -2.05 -2.40
N ALA A 122 -2.81 -1.38 -2.31
CA ALA A 122 -3.66 -1.00 -3.43
C ALA A 122 -3.98 0.51 -3.33
N ASN A 123 -3.02 1.31 -3.74
CA ASN A 123 -3.09 2.76 -3.81
C ASN A 123 -2.75 3.24 -5.23
N THR A 124 -2.82 4.55 -5.46
CA THR A 124 -2.44 5.16 -6.74
C THR A 124 -1.12 4.63 -7.30
N ARG A 125 -0.07 4.55 -6.48
CA ARG A 125 1.30 4.24 -6.91
C ARG A 125 1.39 2.80 -7.41
N THR A 126 0.89 1.85 -6.62
CA THR A 126 0.83 0.42 -6.97
C THR A 126 -0.09 0.13 -8.15
N ILE A 127 -1.23 0.82 -8.25
CA ILE A 127 -2.15 0.70 -9.40
C ILE A 127 -1.48 1.21 -10.67
N TRP A 128 -0.87 2.40 -10.62
CA TRP A 128 -0.19 2.95 -11.78
C TRP A 128 0.97 2.05 -12.24
N THR A 129 1.80 1.53 -11.33
CA THR A 129 2.85 0.58 -11.70
C THR A 129 2.27 -0.72 -12.31
N HIS A 130 1.14 -1.21 -11.81
CA HIS A 130 0.43 -2.33 -12.45
C HIS A 130 0.02 -1.98 -13.89
N LEU A 131 -0.50 -0.77 -14.12
CA LEU A 131 -0.90 -0.30 -15.45
C LEU A 131 0.28 -0.16 -16.40
N VAL A 132 1.43 0.33 -15.92
CA VAL A 132 2.67 0.38 -16.70
C VAL A 132 3.04 -1.02 -17.19
N ILE A 133 2.96 -2.03 -16.32
CA ILE A 133 3.27 -3.43 -16.70
C ILE A 133 2.20 -4.01 -17.64
N LYS A 134 0.92 -3.71 -17.39
CA LYS A 134 -0.21 -4.13 -18.23
C LYS A 134 -0.04 -3.62 -19.67
N HIS A 135 0.47 -2.39 -19.82
CA HIS A 135 0.68 -1.74 -21.12
C HIS A 135 2.11 -1.89 -21.66
N ALA A 136 2.84 -2.92 -21.25
CA ALA A 136 4.19 -3.23 -21.75
C ALA A 136 5.17 -2.05 -21.63
N ASP A 137 5.21 -1.44 -20.43
CA ASP A 137 6.06 -0.30 -20.06
C ASP A 137 5.67 1.04 -20.75
N ASP A 138 4.48 1.14 -21.32
CA ASP A 138 3.93 2.39 -21.91
C ASP A 138 3.36 3.32 -20.81
N LEU A 139 4.18 4.26 -20.36
CA LEU A 139 3.85 5.20 -19.27
C LEU A 139 2.66 6.11 -19.62
N ALA A 140 2.53 6.52 -20.88
CA ALA A 140 1.48 7.41 -21.33
C ALA A 140 0.11 6.73 -21.27
N LYS A 141 0.02 5.47 -21.75
CA LYS A 141 -1.22 4.68 -21.64
C LYS A 141 -1.57 4.36 -20.20
N ALA A 142 -0.56 4.08 -19.35
CA ALA A 142 -0.79 3.84 -17.93
C ALA A 142 -1.40 5.07 -17.23
N ASP A 143 -0.90 6.26 -17.54
CA ASP A 143 -1.41 7.53 -17.01
C ASP A 143 -2.81 7.87 -17.57
N GLU A 144 -3.07 7.62 -18.86
CA GLU A 144 -4.40 7.75 -19.46
C GLU A 144 -5.43 6.83 -18.77
N GLU A 145 -5.12 5.55 -18.61
CA GLU A 145 -6.03 4.61 -17.93
C GLU A 145 -6.22 4.97 -16.44
N LEU A 146 -5.17 5.42 -15.74
CA LEU A 146 -5.30 5.88 -14.36
C LEU A 146 -6.25 7.08 -14.24
N ARG A 147 -6.19 8.04 -15.18
CA ARG A 147 -7.12 9.18 -15.21
C ARG A 147 -8.57 8.74 -15.40
N LEU A 148 -8.81 7.72 -16.23
CA LEU A 148 -10.14 7.14 -16.41
C LEU A 148 -10.69 6.48 -15.14
N TYR A 149 -9.83 5.90 -14.29
CA TYR A 149 -10.26 5.38 -12.99
C TYR A 149 -10.56 6.48 -11.97
N ARG A 150 -9.86 7.62 -12.03
CA ARG A 150 -10.09 8.78 -11.15
C ARG A 150 -11.30 9.62 -11.55
N SER A 151 -11.65 9.66 -12.84
CA SER A 151 -12.76 10.48 -13.34
C SER A 151 -14.13 9.89 -13.03
N GLN A 152 -14.20 8.63 -12.62
CA GLN A 152 -15.43 8.02 -12.12
C GLN A 152 -15.69 8.48 -10.69
N ASP A 153 -16.88 9.04 -10.41
CA ASP A 153 -17.25 9.64 -9.13
C ASP A 153 -16.82 8.81 -7.91
N GLU A 154 -15.76 9.30 -7.24
CA GLU A 154 -15.06 8.65 -6.13
C GLU A 154 -15.95 8.36 -4.92
N ARG A 155 -17.14 8.97 -4.86
CA ARG A 155 -18.11 8.81 -3.76
C ARG A 155 -19.08 7.65 -3.98
N SER A 156 -19.11 7.07 -5.17
CA SER A 156 -20.09 6.05 -5.53
C SER A 156 -19.69 4.64 -5.04
N GLU A 157 -20.68 3.80 -4.72
CA GLU A 157 -20.49 2.36 -4.50
C GLU A 157 -19.85 1.67 -5.72
N MET A 158 -20.05 2.22 -6.91
CA MET A 158 -19.42 1.72 -8.14
C MET A 158 -17.91 1.91 -8.10
N ALA A 159 -17.42 3.08 -7.68
CA ALA A 159 -16.00 3.32 -7.51
C ALA A 159 -15.39 2.31 -6.52
N TYR A 160 -16.06 2.03 -5.39
CA TYR A 160 -15.56 1.04 -4.44
C TYR A 160 -15.40 -0.36 -5.07
N LYS A 161 -16.40 -0.82 -5.84
CA LYS A 161 -16.36 -2.12 -6.52
C LYS A 161 -15.19 -2.23 -7.51
N ILE A 162 -14.95 -1.17 -8.28
CA ILE A 162 -13.84 -1.10 -9.23
C ILE A 162 -12.50 -1.20 -8.49
N TRP A 163 -12.31 -0.42 -7.43
CA TRP A 163 -11.09 -0.49 -6.62
C TRP A 163 -10.90 -1.87 -5.96
N ALA A 164 -11.98 -2.53 -5.53
CA ALA A 164 -11.92 -3.89 -4.99
C ALA A 164 -11.62 -4.96 -6.06
N GLU A 165 -12.01 -4.73 -7.31
CA GLU A 165 -11.63 -5.56 -8.45
C GLU A 165 -10.17 -5.38 -8.82
N ILE A 166 -9.71 -4.14 -9.00
CA ILE A 166 -8.30 -3.81 -9.24
C ILE A 166 -7.42 -4.41 -8.15
N HIS A 167 -7.80 -4.26 -6.87
CA HIS A 167 -7.07 -4.87 -5.76
C HIS A 167 -6.85 -6.38 -5.95
N ARG A 168 -7.82 -7.12 -6.49
CA ARG A 168 -7.70 -8.57 -6.72
C ARG A 168 -6.71 -8.89 -7.84
N GLU A 169 -6.64 -8.04 -8.86
CA GLU A 169 -5.73 -8.18 -10.00
C GLU A 169 -4.28 -7.84 -9.64
N LEU A 170 -4.07 -6.91 -8.70
CA LEU A 170 -2.75 -6.46 -8.27
C LEU A 170 -1.85 -7.60 -7.75
N ALA A 171 -2.40 -8.69 -7.22
CA ALA A 171 -1.61 -9.79 -6.66
C ALA A 171 -0.54 -10.33 -7.63
N ALA A 172 -0.94 -10.56 -8.89
CA ALA A 172 -0.06 -11.08 -9.92
C ALA A 172 1.02 -10.04 -10.31
N SER A 173 0.62 -8.79 -10.50
CA SER A 173 1.53 -7.71 -10.85
C SER A 173 2.52 -7.39 -9.74
N MET A 174 2.09 -7.33 -8.49
CA MET A 174 2.98 -7.08 -7.35
C MET A 174 4.00 -8.20 -7.18
N THR A 175 3.61 -9.45 -7.44
CA THR A 175 4.55 -10.58 -7.45
C THR A 175 5.58 -10.42 -8.56
N ARG A 176 5.13 -10.11 -9.79
CA ARG A 176 6.02 -9.87 -10.93
C ARG A 176 6.96 -8.69 -10.71
N ILE A 177 6.48 -7.59 -10.12
CA ILE A 177 7.30 -6.42 -9.76
C ILE A 177 8.39 -6.82 -8.78
N ALA A 178 8.05 -7.58 -7.75
CA ALA A 178 9.02 -8.03 -6.75
C ALA A 178 10.11 -8.92 -7.38
N GLU A 179 9.73 -9.89 -8.21
CA GLU A 179 10.65 -10.81 -8.89
C GLU A 179 11.58 -10.09 -9.88
N GLU A 180 11.03 -9.22 -10.73
CA GLU A 180 11.83 -8.45 -11.68
C GLU A 180 12.72 -7.44 -10.96
N GLY A 181 12.20 -6.78 -9.92
CA GLY A 181 12.99 -5.88 -9.10
C GLY A 181 14.09 -6.59 -8.33
N GLU A 182 13.89 -7.85 -7.94
CA GLU A 182 14.96 -8.68 -7.36
C GLU A 182 16.12 -8.87 -8.35
N ARG A 183 15.79 -9.20 -9.60
CA ARG A 183 16.77 -9.39 -10.68
C ARG A 183 17.54 -8.10 -10.97
N LEU A 184 16.84 -6.98 -11.09
CA LEU A 184 17.43 -5.69 -11.41
C LEU A 184 18.26 -5.12 -10.24
N ALA A 185 17.79 -5.23 -9.00
CA ALA A 185 18.57 -4.83 -7.83
C ALA A 185 19.88 -5.61 -7.74
N LYS A 186 19.85 -6.94 -7.96
CA LYS A 186 21.07 -7.77 -7.99
C LYS A 186 22.03 -7.33 -9.08
N ALA A 187 21.53 -7.02 -10.28
CA ALA A 187 22.36 -6.49 -11.37
C ALA A 187 23.01 -5.13 -11.00
N ALA A 188 22.31 -4.32 -10.21
CA ALA A 188 22.83 -3.07 -9.63
C ALA A 188 23.69 -3.27 -8.36
N SER A 189 24.04 -4.51 -8.01
CA SER A 189 24.79 -4.86 -6.78
C SER A 189 24.09 -4.41 -5.47
N ILE A 190 22.76 -4.33 -5.49
CA ILE A 190 21.93 -4.03 -4.32
C ILE A 190 21.22 -5.30 -3.85
N LYS A 191 21.23 -5.52 -2.53
CA LYS A 191 20.51 -6.65 -1.93
C LYS A 191 18.99 -6.39 -1.99
N PRO A 192 18.20 -7.28 -2.60
CA PRO A 192 16.75 -7.12 -2.67
C PRO A 192 16.09 -7.25 -1.29
N GLY A 193 14.89 -6.69 -1.17
CA GLY A 193 14.05 -6.81 0.02
C GLY A 193 13.47 -8.22 0.16
N PRO A 194 13.68 -8.93 1.29
CA PRO A 194 13.15 -10.28 1.46
C PRO A 194 11.63 -10.36 1.65
N VAL A 195 10.98 -9.27 2.08
CA VAL A 195 9.53 -9.23 2.30
C VAL A 195 8.85 -8.76 1.02
N ARG A 196 8.25 -9.72 0.29
CA ARG A 196 7.81 -9.53 -1.10
C ARG A 196 6.95 -8.29 -1.32
N TYR A 197 5.87 -8.11 -0.55
CA TYR A 197 4.93 -7.02 -0.86
C TYR A 197 5.38 -5.65 -0.34
N LEU A 198 6.25 -5.58 0.68
CA LEU A 198 6.94 -4.32 1.00
C LEU A 198 7.99 -3.97 -0.05
N TRP A 199 8.65 -4.97 -0.63
CA TRP A 199 9.59 -4.76 -1.72
C TRP A 199 8.89 -4.26 -2.99
N ALA A 200 7.78 -4.89 -3.36
CA ALA A 200 6.95 -4.44 -4.48
C ALA A 200 6.43 -3.00 -4.27
N ASP A 201 5.96 -2.67 -3.07
CA ASP A 201 5.49 -1.32 -2.71
C ASP A 201 6.61 -0.27 -2.84
N ALA A 202 7.81 -0.55 -2.34
CA ALA A 202 8.95 0.36 -2.48
C ALA A 202 9.34 0.60 -3.95
N ILE A 203 9.28 -0.44 -4.79
CA ILE A 203 9.53 -0.30 -6.23
C ILE A 203 8.45 0.56 -6.90
N ALA A 204 7.18 0.30 -6.58
CA ALA A 204 6.07 1.06 -7.13
C ALA A 204 6.12 2.54 -6.74
N ASN A 205 6.49 2.83 -5.49
CA ASN A 205 6.69 4.19 -5.00
C ASN A 205 7.82 4.89 -5.75
N ALA A 206 8.98 4.26 -5.89
CA ALA A 206 10.11 4.82 -6.62
C ALA A 206 9.81 5.07 -8.10
N LEU A 207 9.13 4.13 -8.78
CA LEU A 207 8.75 4.31 -10.18
C LEU A 207 7.76 5.46 -10.35
N TYR A 208 6.74 5.53 -9.49
CA TYR A 208 5.77 6.61 -9.53
C TYR A 208 6.44 7.97 -9.31
N SER A 209 7.30 8.09 -8.29
CA SER A 209 8.06 9.32 -8.05
C SER A 209 8.95 9.69 -9.24
N SER A 210 9.66 8.73 -9.85
CA SER A 210 10.53 9.03 -11.00
C SER A 210 9.82 9.58 -12.24
N TYR A 211 8.50 9.42 -12.33
CA TYR A 211 7.68 9.91 -13.44
C TYR A 211 6.91 11.19 -13.13
N TYR A 212 6.47 11.37 -11.88
CA TYR A 212 5.64 12.51 -11.48
C TYR A 212 6.39 13.61 -10.70
N ASP A 213 7.59 13.33 -10.19
CA ASP A 213 8.47 14.30 -9.50
C ASP A 213 9.62 14.76 -10.42
#